data_AF-A0A9P4K957-F1
#
_entry.id   AF-A0A9P4K957-F1
#
_cell.length_a   1.000
_cell.length_b   1.000
_cell.length_c   1.000
_cell.angle_alpha   90.00
_cell.angle_beta   90.00
_cell.angle_gamma   90.00
#
_symmetry.space_group_name_H-M   'P 1'
#
loop_
_entity.id
_entity.type
_entity.pdbx_description
1 polymer ?
#
loop_
_entity_poly.entity_id
_entity_poly.type
_entity_poly.pdbx_seq_one_letter_code
_entity_poly.pdbx_strand_id
1 'polypeptide(L)'
;MWSLASVLLSAAIAAHAVLATPIRARSPYAVKETHFAPREWTKLGRANGDNVIQLQIGLKQGNFEDLEKHLYEVSDPDHHRYGKHLTAEEVNECVKPKKETLDFVHEWLHENGIKDMAYSDARDWIIVHLPVSMVESLLDTEYHNYKHEDGHVVARTTRWSLPRHLHSHIDTIQPTTSFFRAVPNKADWVLTPPEVPASFQKPSNASIAQVCNVTSVTPECFATLYSTKWYKPKAGKKNQVGFTNYLGEIPIRPDAELFLEKYRPEAVSSAQFKQYSIDNGPVQDGPLTANQSEEGISHEANLDIQAIAGISYPVPITSYSTGGSPPFIPDLSTPTNTNEPYLVWVNWLLSQRSFPQVISTSYGEPEQSVPKSYAIRVCQQFAQVGARGTSLLFSSGDRGVGGTDKCYSNDGKNTYKFLADFPVSCPYVTGVGATMNFQPEESAYRPARNVSGVFRDLYSSGSGFSTYWKRPKYQDKVVSAYVRSLNGLYDGLYAKDGRGYPDISAQGLYFAYFWNGTEGTISGTSASCPLSSGIISLVNDALIASGKPALGFLNPWLYKKGYKGFTDITKGFSYGCNTQGFPVTEGWDPVTGFGTPNFPELVKLSGAKCDW
;
A
#
# COMPACT_ATOMS: atom_id res chain seq x y z
N MET A 1 -27.03 -23.11 88.01
CA MET A 1 -27.10 -23.43 86.58
C MET A 1 -26.74 -22.17 85.81
N TRP A 2 -25.64 -22.25 85.03
CA TRP A 2 -25.23 -21.38 83.91
C TRP A 2 -24.67 -19.98 84.23
N SER A 3 -23.34 -19.94 84.29
CA SER A 3 -22.47 -18.78 84.01
C SER A 3 -22.07 -18.86 82.53
N LEU A 4 -22.21 -17.76 81.77
CA LEU A 4 -21.58 -17.55 80.46
C LEU A 4 -21.84 -16.11 79.98
N ALA A 5 -20.87 -15.22 80.17
CA ALA A 5 -20.69 -14.03 79.32
C ALA A 5 -19.30 -13.42 79.61
N SER A 6 -18.26 -13.97 78.97
CA SER A 6 -16.93 -13.37 78.93
C SER A 6 -16.71 -12.67 77.59
N VAL A 7 -16.48 -11.36 77.68
CA VAL A 7 -15.44 -10.59 76.97
C VAL A 7 -15.31 -10.80 75.46
N LEU A 8 -15.73 -9.80 74.67
CA LEU A 8 -15.01 -9.39 73.45
C LEU A 8 -15.08 -7.86 73.29
N LEU A 9 -14.09 -7.20 73.90
CA LEU A 9 -13.65 -5.85 73.58
C LEU A 9 -12.43 -6.02 72.66
N SER A 10 -12.55 -5.80 71.34
CA SER A 10 -11.42 -5.54 70.43
C SER A 10 -11.89 -5.18 69.02
N ALA A 11 -11.21 -4.18 68.44
CA ALA A 11 -11.20 -3.79 67.03
C ALA A 11 -12.35 -2.89 66.51
N ALA A 12 -12.51 -1.71 67.12
CA ALA A 12 -12.95 -0.52 66.39
C ALA A 12 -11.71 0.26 65.93
N ILE A 13 -11.04 -0.20 64.87
CA ILE A 13 -9.98 0.56 64.17
C ILE A 13 -10.35 0.61 62.69
N ALA A 14 -10.82 1.79 62.28
CA ALA A 14 -10.65 2.40 60.97
C ALA A 14 -10.81 1.50 59.74
N ALA A 15 -12.05 1.14 59.41
CA ALA A 15 -12.42 0.98 58.00
C ALA A 15 -12.55 2.39 57.38
N HIS A 16 -11.43 3.04 57.07
CA HIS A 16 -11.44 4.05 56.01
C HIS A 16 -11.74 3.27 54.74
N ALA A 17 -13.02 3.20 54.39
CA ALA A 17 -13.40 2.91 53.02
C ALA A 17 -12.70 3.96 52.16
N VAL A 18 -11.61 3.56 51.50
CA VAL A 18 -11.09 4.24 50.33
C VAL A 18 -12.17 4.05 49.26
N LEU A 19 -13.24 4.83 49.36
CA LEU A 19 -14.02 5.18 48.20
C LEU A 19 -13.07 6.01 47.34
N ALA A 20 -12.33 5.33 46.47
CA ALA A 20 -11.69 5.98 45.35
C ALA A 20 -12.81 6.75 44.64
N THR A 21 -12.83 8.07 44.78
CA THR A 21 -13.67 8.93 43.96
C THR A 21 -13.44 8.51 42.52
N PRO A 22 -14.49 8.26 41.71
CA PRO A 22 -14.28 7.98 40.30
C PRO A 22 -13.47 9.14 39.74
N ILE A 23 -12.27 8.84 39.23
CA ILE A 23 -11.41 9.82 38.57
C ILE A 23 -12.27 10.40 37.44
N ARG A 24 -12.75 11.63 37.66
CA ARG A 24 -13.73 12.23 36.76
C ARG A 24 -12.93 12.70 35.56
N ALA A 25 -13.09 12.02 34.42
CA ALA A 25 -12.43 12.39 33.18
C ALA A 25 -12.59 13.90 32.94
N ARG A 26 -11.49 14.58 32.62
CA ARG A 26 -11.39 16.04 32.46
C ARG A 26 -12.45 16.63 31.52
N SER A 27 -12.95 15.82 30.59
CA SER A 27 -14.10 16.11 29.73
C SER A 27 -14.91 14.83 29.50
N PRO A 28 -16.22 14.92 29.18
CA PRO A 28 -17.01 13.75 28.83
C PRO A 28 -16.44 13.04 27.59
N TYR A 29 -16.66 11.72 27.52
CA TYR A 29 -16.38 10.94 26.33
C TYR A 29 -17.31 11.34 25.18
N ALA A 30 -16.78 11.30 23.96
CA ALA A 30 -17.51 11.49 22.73
C ALA A 30 -16.93 10.59 21.65
N VAL A 31 -17.80 10.09 20.76
CA VAL A 31 -17.42 9.28 19.60
C VAL A 31 -16.43 10.07 18.76
N LYS A 32 -15.22 9.51 18.59
CA LYS A 32 -14.14 10.08 17.79
C LYS A 32 -14.21 9.61 16.35
N GLU A 33 -14.55 8.34 16.15
CA GLU A 33 -14.71 7.75 14.83
C GLU A 33 -15.78 6.66 14.83
N THR A 34 -16.48 6.54 13.71
CA THR A 34 -17.31 5.39 13.37
C THR A 34 -16.92 4.94 11.97
N HIS A 35 -16.79 3.63 11.79
CA HIS A 35 -16.51 3.01 10.52
C HIS A 35 -17.43 1.80 10.38
N PHE A 36 -18.16 1.74 9.28
CA PHE A 36 -19.00 0.58 8.99
C PHE A 36 -18.10 -0.61 8.65
N ALA A 37 -18.49 -1.79 9.11
CA ALA A 37 -17.85 -3.01 8.64
C ALA A 37 -18.05 -3.08 7.11
N PRO A 38 -16.98 -3.32 6.32
CA PRO A 38 -17.14 -3.53 4.88
C PRO A 38 -18.07 -4.71 4.60
N ARG A 39 -18.68 -4.73 3.42
CA ARG A 39 -19.79 -5.65 3.10
C ARG A 39 -19.39 -7.13 3.16
N GLU A 40 -18.12 -7.39 2.92
CA GLU A 40 -17.53 -8.71 2.88
C GLU A 40 -17.22 -9.25 4.30
N TRP A 41 -17.46 -8.45 5.36
CA TRP A 41 -17.26 -8.84 6.74
C TRP A 41 -18.57 -9.08 7.48
N THR A 42 -18.68 -10.27 8.08
CA THR A 42 -19.81 -10.67 8.91
C THR A 42 -19.45 -10.56 10.39
N LYS A 43 -20.25 -9.83 11.16
CA LYS A 43 -20.10 -9.71 12.62
C LYS A 43 -20.42 -11.05 13.31
N LEU A 44 -19.52 -11.53 14.17
CA LEU A 44 -19.70 -12.70 15.03
C LEU A 44 -19.97 -12.26 16.49
N GLY A 45 -19.50 -13.05 17.47
CA GLY A 45 -19.64 -12.76 18.91
C GLY A 45 -18.64 -11.74 19.45
N ARG A 46 -18.78 -11.41 20.74
CA ARG A 46 -17.86 -10.51 21.47
C ARG A 46 -16.46 -11.11 21.51
N ALA A 47 -15.44 -10.26 21.36
CA ALA A 47 -14.06 -10.69 21.54
C ALA A 47 -13.79 -11.05 23.01
N ASN A 48 -12.84 -11.95 23.28
CA ASN A 48 -12.48 -12.29 24.65
C ASN A 48 -11.74 -11.11 25.31
N GLY A 49 -12.18 -10.74 26.53
CA GLY A 49 -11.70 -9.59 27.29
C GLY A 49 -10.23 -9.68 27.73
N ASP A 50 -9.68 -10.89 27.81
CA ASP A 50 -8.33 -11.16 28.31
C ASP A 50 -7.25 -11.11 27.22
N ASN A 51 -7.62 -11.07 25.94
CA ASN A 51 -6.64 -11.04 24.84
C ASN A 51 -5.86 -9.74 24.92
N VAL A 52 -4.54 -9.84 24.85
CA VAL A 52 -3.69 -8.66 24.84
C VAL A 52 -3.61 -8.08 23.44
N ILE A 53 -3.95 -6.80 23.35
CA ILE A 53 -3.86 -5.95 22.17
C ILE A 53 -2.63 -5.09 22.21
N GLN A 54 -1.78 -5.15 21.19
CA GLN A 54 -0.84 -4.06 20.92
C GLN A 54 -1.60 -2.90 20.26
N LEU A 55 -1.85 -1.85 21.03
CA LEU A 55 -2.52 -0.63 20.60
C LEU A 55 -1.48 0.44 20.27
N GLN A 56 -1.59 1.01 19.08
CA GLN A 56 -0.79 2.13 18.59
C GLN A 56 -1.65 3.39 18.59
N ILE A 57 -1.30 4.35 19.42
CA ILE A 57 -1.98 5.64 19.56
C ILE A 57 -1.20 6.66 18.74
N GLY A 58 -1.77 7.05 17.60
CA GLY A 58 -1.21 8.04 16.69
C GLY A 58 -1.53 9.44 17.16
N LEU A 59 -0.51 10.14 17.64
CA LEU A 59 -0.63 11.51 18.12
C LEU A 59 -0.66 12.49 16.96
N LYS A 60 -1.32 13.63 17.18
CA LYS A 60 -1.33 14.73 16.22
C LYS A 60 0.09 15.18 15.94
N GLN A 61 0.51 15.03 14.68
CA GLN A 61 1.83 15.49 14.25
C GLN A 61 1.93 17.02 14.38
N GLY A 62 3.06 17.51 14.90
CA GLY A 62 3.20 18.92 15.27
C GLY A 62 3.07 19.87 14.09
N ASN A 63 3.91 19.67 13.07
CA ASN A 63 4.05 20.56 11.91
C ASN A 63 4.03 19.77 10.57
N PHE A 64 3.01 18.94 10.35
CA PHE A 64 2.91 18.18 9.08
C PHE A 64 2.89 19.09 7.84
N GLU A 65 2.32 20.29 7.94
CA GLU A 65 2.32 21.27 6.85
C GLU A 65 3.75 21.71 6.45
N ASP A 66 4.67 21.83 7.42
CA ASP A 66 6.07 22.14 7.15
C ASP A 66 6.78 20.96 6.47
N LEU A 67 6.48 19.73 6.90
CA LEU A 67 6.97 18.51 6.24
C LEU A 67 6.48 18.47 4.78
N GLU A 68 5.19 18.68 4.53
CA GLU A 68 4.62 18.66 3.18
C GLU A 68 5.24 19.74 2.29
N LYS A 69 5.42 20.95 2.84
CA LYS A 69 6.13 22.03 2.15
C LYS A 69 7.54 21.60 1.76
N HIS A 70 8.30 21.04 2.69
CA HIS A 70 9.65 20.54 2.41
C HIS A 70 9.66 19.43 1.37
N LEU A 71 8.74 18.47 1.45
CA LEU A 71 8.57 17.41 0.46
C LEU A 71 8.38 17.98 -0.95
N TYR A 72 7.50 18.96 -1.13
CA TYR A 72 7.31 19.59 -2.45
C TYR A 72 8.53 20.40 -2.89
N GLU A 73 9.19 21.13 -1.99
CA GLU A 73 10.41 21.89 -2.31
C GLU A 73 11.59 21.00 -2.76
N VAL A 74 11.70 19.78 -2.23
CA VAL A 74 12.76 18.82 -2.63
C VAL A 74 12.37 17.96 -3.82
N SER A 75 11.10 17.99 -4.23
CA SER A 75 10.56 17.19 -5.34
C SER A 75 10.23 18.02 -6.59
N ASP A 76 10.16 19.36 -6.48
CA ASP A 76 9.94 20.25 -7.62
C ASP A 76 11.23 20.50 -8.41
N PRO A 77 11.34 20.08 -9.69
CA PRO A 77 12.55 20.24 -10.50
C PRO A 77 13.03 21.68 -10.70
N ASP A 78 12.17 22.68 -10.55
CA ASP A 78 12.55 24.09 -10.71
C ASP A 78 12.99 24.73 -9.39
N HIS A 79 12.81 24.03 -8.27
CA HIS A 79 13.16 24.55 -6.97
C HIS A 79 14.64 24.29 -6.65
N HIS A 80 15.32 25.27 -6.06
CA HIS A 80 16.75 25.17 -5.73
C HIS A 80 17.10 24.09 -4.68
N ARG A 81 16.09 23.52 -4.01
CA ARG A 81 16.22 22.36 -3.11
C ARG A 81 15.90 21.02 -3.76
N TYR A 82 15.60 20.98 -5.07
CA TYR A 82 15.33 19.73 -5.77
C TYR A 82 16.43 18.68 -5.50
N GLY A 83 16.02 17.50 -5.04
CA GLY A 83 16.90 16.39 -4.68
C GLY A 83 17.70 16.56 -3.38
N LYS A 84 17.53 17.67 -2.64
CA LYS A 84 18.11 17.88 -1.30
C LYS A 84 17.18 17.32 -0.23
N HIS A 85 16.99 16.00 -0.29
CA HIS A 85 16.12 15.22 0.59
C HIS A 85 16.51 15.36 2.06
N LEU A 86 15.54 15.17 2.95
CA LEU A 86 15.68 15.37 4.39
C LEU A 86 16.34 14.16 5.05
N THR A 87 17.07 14.38 6.15
CA THR A 87 17.53 13.28 7.01
C THR A 87 16.37 12.70 7.84
N ALA A 88 16.61 11.55 8.47
CA ALA A 88 15.63 10.95 9.38
C ALA A 88 15.31 11.89 10.56
N GLU A 89 16.33 12.58 11.09
CA GLU A 89 16.20 13.52 12.21
C GLU A 89 15.40 14.78 11.82
N GLU A 90 15.65 15.34 10.63
CA GLU A 90 14.89 16.49 10.13
C GLU A 90 13.41 16.15 9.95
N VAL A 91 13.11 14.96 9.42
CA VAL A 91 11.72 14.47 9.29
C VAL A 91 11.08 14.25 10.67
N ASN A 92 11.79 13.59 11.59
CA ASN A 92 11.30 13.34 12.95
C ASN A 92 10.94 14.64 13.67
N GLU A 93 11.78 15.68 13.56
CA GLU A 93 11.48 16.98 14.18
C GLU A 93 10.29 17.69 13.54
N CYS A 94 10.03 17.52 12.23
CA CYS A 94 8.84 18.09 11.58
C CYS A 94 7.53 17.48 12.12
N VAL A 95 7.52 16.17 12.38
CA VAL A 95 6.29 15.44 12.74
C VAL A 95 6.10 15.24 14.24
N LYS A 96 7.13 15.52 15.04
CA LYS A 96 7.10 15.46 16.51
C LYS A 96 5.89 16.18 17.08
N PRO A 97 5.09 15.55 17.95
CA PRO A 97 3.93 16.20 18.52
C PRO A 97 4.31 17.39 19.39
N LYS A 98 3.39 18.36 19.48
CA LYS A 98 3.53 19.49 20.42
C LYS A 98 3.58 18.95 21.85
N LYS A 99 4.33 19.65 22.72
CA LYS A 99 4.45 19.30 24.15
C LYS A 99 3.07 19.15 24.81
N GLU A 100 2.14 20.06 24.51
CA GLU A 100 0.76 20.01 25.01
C GLU A 100 0.02 18.71 24.63
N THR A 101 0.18 18.23 23.38
CA THR A 101 -0.39 16.94 22.94
C THR A 101 0.16 15.78 23.76
N LEU A 102 1.48 15.75 23.99
CA LEU A 102 2.11 14.71 24.80
C LEU A 102 1.63 14.76 26.25
N ASP A 103 1.60 15.96 26.85
CA ASP A 103 1.21 16.16 28.25
C ASP A 103 -0.24 15.66 28.49
N PHE A 104 -1.20 16.03 27.65
CA PHE A 104 -2.60 15.60 27.80
C PHE A 104 -2.80 14.09 27.58
N VAL A 105 -2.10 13.49 26.61
CA VAL A 105 -2.25 12.05 26.35
C VAL A 105 -1.59 11.21 27.43
N HIS A 106 -0.43 11.63 27.95
CA HIS A 106 0.19 10.95 29.09
C HIS A 106 -0.66 11.06 30.35
N GLU A 107 -1.22 12.24 30.65
CA GLU A 107 -2.15 12.43 31.76
C GLU A 107 -3.32 11.43 31.66
N TRP A 108 -3.97 11.37 30.50
CA TRP A 108 -5.08 10.44 30.25
C TRP A 108 -4.70 8.96 30.39
N LEU A 109 -3.55 8.54 29.85
CA LEU A 109 -3.10 7.15 29.95
C LEU A 109 -2.78 6.78 31.41
N HIS A 110 -2.10 7.66 32.15
CA HIS A 110 -1.77 7.44 33.55
C HIS A 110 -3.00 7.40 34.46
N GLU A 111 -4.00 8.25 34.23
CA GLU A 111 -5.28 8.23 34.93
C GLU A 111 -6.04 6.90 34.74
N ASN A 112 -5.83 6.24 33.60
CA ASN A 112 -6.38 4.90 33.30
C ASN A 112 -5.45 3.75 33.73
N GLY A 113 -4.42 4.03 34.54
CA GLY A 113 -3.51 3.03 35.09
C GLY A 113 -2.44 2.53 34.12
N ILE A 114 -2.29 3.15 32.95
CA ILE A 114 -1.32 2.76 31.92
C ILE A 114 -0.01 3.51 32.19
N LYS A 115 1.05 2.77 32.50
CA LYS A 115 2.37 3.34 32.84
C LYS A 115 3.47 2.92 31.87
N ASP A 116 3.40 1.69 31.38
CA ASP A 116 4.36 1.15 30.44
C ASP A 116 3.97 1.53 29.02
N MET A 117 4.82 2.34 28.37
CA MET A 117 4.60 2.91 27.05
C MET A 117 5.90 2.87 26.25
N ALA A 118 5.81 2.44 24.99
CA ALA A 118 6.88 2.58 24.01
C ALA A 118 6.54 3.69 23.00
N TYR A 119 7.55 4.19 22.28
CA TYR A 119 7.42 5.34 21.39
C TYR A 119 8.11 5.11 20.05
N SER A 120 7.59 5.74 19.00
CA SER A 120 8.36 5.98 17.77
C SER A 120 9.50 6.97 18.01
N ASP A 121 10.48 7.04 17.10
CA ASP A 121 11.60 7.99 17.19
C ASP A 121 11.13 9.45 17.25
N ALA A 122 10.13 9.81 16.43
CA ALA A 122 9.50 11.12 16.45
C ALA A 122 8.56 11.33 17.66
N ARG A 123 8.30 10.29 18.46
CA ARG A 123 7.32 10.24 19.55
C ARG A 123 5.89 10.60 19.12
N ASP A 124 5.59 10.47 17.83
CA ASP A 124 4.26 10.67 17.26
C ASP A 124 3.38 9.42 17.33
N TRP A 125 3.94 8.32 17.84
CA TRP A 125 3.21 7.11 18.24
C TRP A 125 3.53 6.75 19.68
N ILE A 126 2.48 6.37 20.41
CA ILE A 126 2.58 5.67 21.69
C ILE A 126 2.10 4.23 21.47
N ILE A 127 2.88 3.25 21.93
CA ILE A 127 2.59 1.82 21.79
C ILE A 127 2.36 1.25 23.19
N VAL A 128 1.22 0.59 23.39
CA VAL A 128 0.81 -0.03 24.66
C VAL A 128 0.26 -1.43 24.42
N HIS A 129 0.45 -2.34 25.37
CA HIS A 129 -0.07 -3.71 25.31
C HIS A 129 -1.11 -3.90 26.40
N LEU A 130 -2.39 -3.98 26.02
CA LEU A 130 -3.52 -3.93 26.95
C LEU A 130 -4.53 -5.06 26.68
N PRO A 131 -5.13 -5.68 27.70
CA PRO A 131 -6.27 -6.59 27.51
C PRO A 131 -7.43 -5.89 26.79
N VAL A 132 -8.19 -6.63 25.97
CA VAL A 132 -9.37 -6.09 25.23
C VAL A 132 -10.33 -5.37 26.18
N SER A 133 -10.59 -5.93 27.37
CA SER A 133 -11.45 -5.34 28.39
C SER A 133 -10.99 -3.95 28.85
N MET A 134 -9.68 -3.74 28.95
CA MET A 134 -9.09 -2.45 29.27
C MET A 134 -9.19 -1.47 28.09
N VAL A 135 -8.99 -1.95 26.86
CA VAL A 135 -9.19 -1.14 25.64
C VAL A 135 -10.65 -0.70 25.49
N GLU A 136 -11.61 -1.59 25.73
CA GLU A 136 -13.05 -1.30 25.72
C GLU A 136 -13.39 -0.19 26.73
N SER A 137 -12.80 -0.24 27.93
CA SER A 137 -12.97 0.80 28.95
C SER A 137 -12.29 2.12 28.57
N LEU A 138 -11.06 2.05 28.08
CA LEU A 138 -10.25 3.22 27.70
C LEU A 138 -10.90 4.04 26.58
N LEU A 139 -11.53 3.34 25.62
CA LEU A 139 -12.08 3.91 24.39
C LEU A 139 -13.62 3.96 24.36
N ASP A 140 -14.31 3.57 25.45
CA ASP A 140 -15.78 3.47 25.53
C ASP A 140 -16.37 2.78 24.29
N THR A 141 -16.00 1.51 24.12
CA THR A 141 -16.33 0.69 22.93
C THR A 141 -16.52 -0.79 23.28
N GLU A 142 -16.94 -1.58 22.29
CA GLU A 142 -17.06 -3.04 22.37
C GLU A 142 -16.38 -3.69 21.16
N TYR A 143 -15.48 -4.65 21.44
CA TYR A 143 -14.83 -5.44 20.41
C TYR A 143 -15.62 -6.70 20.12
N HIS A 144 -15.73 -7.03 18.84
CA HIS A 144 -16.36 -8.24 18.34
C HIS A 144 -15.43 -8.93 17.35
N ASN A 145 -15.55 -10.25 17.24
CA ASN A 145 -14.92 -10.99 16.16
C ASN A 145 -15.73 -10.76 14.88
N TYR A 146 -15.05 -10.53 13.76
CA TYR A 146 -15.65 -10.40 12.43
C TYR A 146 -15.01 -11.42 11.51
N LYS A 147 -15.82 -12.13 10.73
CA LYS A 147 -15.37 -13.11 9.74
C LYS A 147 -15.54 -12.57 8.33
N HIS A 148 -14.49 -12.60 7.55
CA HIS A 148 -14.51 -12.25 6.14
C HIS A 148 -15.01 -13.44 5.28
N GLU A 149 -15.55 -13.17 4.08
CA GLU A 149 -16.03 -14.21 3.12
C GLU A 149 -15.00 -15.30 2.78
N ASP A 150 -13.70 -14.98 2.82
CA ASP A 150 -12.60 -15.94 2.58
C ASP A 150 -12.20 -16.75 3.82
N GLY A 151 -12.84 -16.51 4.97
CA GLY A 151 -12.67 -17.29 6.19
C GLY A 151 -11.93 -16.57 7.32
N HIS A 152 -11.18 -15.51 7.04
CA HIS A 152 -10.37 -14.80 8.03
C HIS A 152 -11.20 -14.18 9.16
N VAL A 153 -10.68 -14.19 10.39
CA VAL A 153 -11.36 -13.64 11.57
C VAL A 153 -10.50 -12.58 12.26
N VAL A 154 -11.10 -11.43 12.58
CA VAL A 154 -10.42 -10.31 13.25
C VAL A 154 -11.26 -9.73 14.39
N ALA A 155 -10.63 -9.33 15.49
CA ALA A 155 -11.30 -8.63 16.59
C ALA A 155 -11.34 -7.12 16.34
N ARG A 156 -12.51 -6.55 16.05
CA ARG A 156 -12.70 -5.11 15.74
C ARG A 156 -13.88 -4.49 16.45
N THR A 157 -13.87 -3.15 16.44
CA THR A 157 -15.05 -2.34 16.73
C THR A 157 -15.41 -1.48 15.52
N THR A 158 -16.67 -1.07 15.43
CA THR A 158 -17.15 -0.14 14.40
C THR A 158 -17.22 1.30 14.90
N ARG A 159 -16.94 1.55 16.18
CA ARG A 159 -16.95 2.90 16.76
C ARG A 159 -16.05 2.97 17.98
N TRP A 160 -15.45 4.11 18.25
CA TRP A 160 -14.73 4.34 19.50
C TRP A 160 -14.78 5.82 19.89
N SER A 161 -14.58 6.06 21.17
CA SER A 161 -14.73 7.35 21.81
C SER A 161 -13.44 7.76 22.51
N LEU A 162 -13.31 9.06 22.77
CA LEU A 162 -12.29 9.64 23.62
C LEU A 162 -12.90 10.75 24.46
N PRO A 163 -12.29 11.13 25.60
CA PRO A 163 -12.52 12.43 26.22
C PRO A 163 -12.43 13.53 25.16
N ARG A 164 -13.44 14.41 25.07
CA ARG A 164 -13.52 15.48 24.05
C ARG A 164 -12.24 16.30 23.90
N HIS A 165 -11.54 16.60 25.00
CA HIS A 165 -10.31 17.38 24.93
C HIS A 165 -9.19 16.67 24.14
N LEU A 166 -9.16 15.34 24.07
CA LEU A 166 -8.14 14.58 23.32
C LEU A 166 -8.42 14.49 21.81
N HIS A 167 -9.60 14.91 21.34
CA HIS A 167 -9.98 14.78 19.93
C HIS A 167 -9.04 15.56 19.01
N SER A 168 -8.47 16.68 19.45
CA SER A 168 -7.47 17.46 18.70
C SER A 168 -6.04 16.93 18.83
N HIS A 169 -5.79 15.97 19.72
CA HIS A 169 -4.46 15.49 20.08
C HIS A 169 -4.17 14.06 19.59
N ILE A 170 -5.21 13.28 19.31
CA ILE A 170 -5.10 11.91 18.78
C ILE A 170 -5.72 11.87 17.38
N ASP A 171 -4.93 11.48 16.38
CA ASP A 171 -5.38 11.32 15.00
C ASP A 171 -6.10 9.96 14.82
N THR A 172 -5.50 8.87 15.30
CA THR A 172 -6.00 7.50 15.12
C THR A 172 -5.51 6.60 16.26
N ILE A 173 -6.23 5.52 16.54
CA ILE A 173 -5.78 4.45 17.45
C ILE A 173 -5.97 3.12 16.74
N GLN A 174 -4.93 2.27 16.67
CA GLN A 174 -4.99 1.03 15.87
C GLN A 174 -4.38 -0.18 16.59
N PRO A 175 -4.88 -1.40 16.36
CA PRO A 175 -6.04 -1.74 15.54
C PRO A 175 -7.37 -1.49 16.31
N THR A 176 -8.27 -0.69 15.74
CA THR A 176 -9.62 -0.43 16.33
C THR A 176 -10.74 -0.65 15.32
N THR A 177 -10.85 0.24 14.33
CA THR A 177 -11.90 0.30 13.28
C THR A 177 -11.45 -0.30 11.96
N SER A 178 -10.25 -0.82 11.94
CA SER A 178 -9.52 -1.16 10.73
C SER A 178 -9.76 -2.59 10.27
N PHE A 179 -10.75 -2.80 9.43
CA PHE A 179 -11.05 -4.09 8.78
C PHE A 179 -10.08 -4.37 7.63
N PHE A 180 -8.79 -4.26 7.91
CA PHE A 180 -7.76 -4.46 6.91
C PHE A 180 -7.82 -5.87 6.38
N ARG A 181 -7.81 -5.88 5.06
CA ARG A 181 -7.40 -6.96 4.22
C ARG A 181 -6.34 -6.36 3.31
N ALA A 182 -5.49 -7.22 2.84
CA ALA A 182 -4.67 -7.10 1.69
C ALA A 182 -5.16 -8.36 1.09
N VAL A 183 -6.14 -8.21 0.24
CA VAL A 183 -6.11 -9.06 -0.89
C VAL A 183 -4.90 -8.52 -1.67
N PRO A 184 -4.00 -9.37 -2.17
CA PRO A 184 -3.18 -8.96 -3.29
C PRO A 184 -4.13 -8.35 -4.32
N ASN A 185 -3.68 -7.43 -5.16
CA ASN A 185 -4.42 -7.18 -6.39
C ASN A 185 -4.35 -8.50 -7.18
N LYS A 186 -5.33 -9.39 -6.89
CA LYS A 186 -5.19 -10.82 -7.16
C LYS A 186 -4.98 -10.91 -8.64
N ALA A 187 -3.80 -11.39 -9.00
CA ALA A 187 -3.57 -11.77 -10.35
C ALA A 187 -4.64 -12.77 -10.75
N ASP A 188 -5.26 -12.51 -11.89
CA ASP A 188 -5.84 -13.59 -12.68
C ASP A 188 -4.65 -14.39 -13.22
N TRP A 189 -4.14 -15.29 -12.39
CA TRP A 189 -3.28 -16.35 -12.84
C TRP A 189 -4.14 -17.32 -13.64
N VAL A 190 -3.63 -17.70 -14.81
CA VAL A 190 -4.42 -18.45 -15.79
C VAL A 190 -3.79 -19.84 -15.94
N LEU A 191 -4.45 -20.86 -15.38
CA LEU A 191 -4.15 -22.28 -15.69
C LEU A 191 -4.64 -22.71 -17.07
N THR A 192 -5.43 -21.87 -17.74
CA THR A 192 -5.81 -22.07 -19.14
C THR A 192 -4.86 -21.36 -20.10
N PRO A 193 -4.81 -21.75 -21.38
CA PRO A 193 -3.95 -21.08 -22.34
C PRO A 193 -4.25 -19.58 -22.39
N PRO A 194 -3.22 -18.71 -22.38
CA PRO A 194 -3.39 -17.29 -22.63
C PRO A 194 -4.03 -17.10 -24.02
N GLU A 195 -4.93 -16.12 -24.12
CA GLU A 195 -5.64 -15.81 -25.36
C GLU A 195 -5.05 -14.56 -25.99
N VAL A 196 -4.99 -14.53 -27.32
CA VAL A 196 -4.57 -13.32 -28.04
C VAL A 196 -5.68 -12.28 -27.91
N PRO A 197 -5.41 -11.08 -27.35
CA PRO A 197 -6.40 -10.01 -27.30
C PRO A 197 -6.95 -9.71 -28.69
N ALA A 198 -8.27 -9.50 -28.81
CA ALA A 198 -8.91 -9.25 -30.10
C ALA A 198 -8.39 -7.98 -30.80
N SER A 199 -7.88 -7.02 -30.03
CA SER A 199 -7.26 -5.79 -30.49
C SER A 199 -5.80 -5.94 -30.94
N PHE A 200 -5.17 -7.09 -30.70
CA PHE A 200 -3.74 -7.29 -30.94
C PHE A 200 -3.40 -7.13 -32.43
N GLN A 201 -2.35 -6.34 -32.69
CA GLN A 201 -1.75 -6.19 -34.00
C GLN A 201 -0.27 -6.52 -33.90
N LYS A 202 0.25 -7.26 -34.88
CA LYS A 202 1.69 -7.57 -34.94
C LYS A 202 2.47 -6.24 -34.99
N PRO A 203 3.48 -6.04 -34.11
CA PRO A 203 4.26 -4.80 -34.12
C PRO A 203 4.94 -4.56 -35.46
N SER A 204 5.00 -3.29 -35.87
CA SER A 204 5.70 -2.90 -37.10
C SER A 204 7.21 -2.72 -36.87
N ASN A 205 7.61 -2.36 -35.64
CA ASN A 205 9.02 -2.35 -35.25
C ASN A 205 9.56 -3.79 -35.22
N ALA A 206 10.57 -4.08 -36.04
CA ALA A 206 11.13 -5.42 -36.20
C ALA A 206 11.73 -5.98 -34.90
N SER A 207 12.37 -5.13 -34.08
CA SER A 207 12.96 -5.56 -32.80
C SER A 207 11.87 -5.97 -31.81
N ILE A 208 10.80 -5.19 -31.68
CA ILE A 208 9.66 -5.54 -30.82
C ILE A 208 8.96 -6.79 -31.35
N ALA A 209 8.68 -6.86 -32.65
CA ALA A 209 7.99 -8.00 -33.27
C ALA A 209 8.75 -9.33 -33.15
N GLN A 210 10.08 -9.27 -32.99
CA GLN A 210 10.93 -10.45 -32.84
C GLN A 210 10.84 -11.05 -31.43
N VAL A 211 10.71 -10.22 -30.39
CA VAL A 211 10.88 -10.66 -28.99
C VAL A 211 9.60 -10.63 -28.18
N CYS A 212 8.60 -9.84 -28.59
CA CYS A 212 7.36 -9.66 -27.84
C CYS A 212 6.28 -10.62 -28.29
N ASN A 213 5.79 -11.43 -27.34
CA ASN A 213 4.65 -12.30 -27.50
C ASN A 213 3.50 -11.85 -26.59
N VAL A 214 2.34 -11.54 -27.17
CA VAL A 214 1.19 -11.01 -26.42
C VAL A 214 0.63 -12.01 -25.42
N THR A 215 0.93 -13.30 -25.58
CA THR A 215 0.51 -14.35 -24.65
C THR A 215 1.59 -14.75 -23.65
N SER A 216 2.77 -14.11 -23.69
CA SER A 216 3.85 -14.30 -22.72
C SER A 216 4.84 -13.13 -22.83
N VAL A 217 4.65 -12.11 -21.99
CA VAL A 217 5.46 -10.90 -21.98
C VAL A 217 6.73 -11.15 -21.14
N THR A 218 7.85 -11.34 -21.82
CA THR A 218 9.14 -11.72 -21.22
C THR A 218 10.03 -10.52 -20.89
N PRO A 219 11.10 -10.72 -20.08
CA PRO A 219 12.14 -9.72 -19.88
C PRO A 219 12.74 -9.09 -21.12
N GLU A 220 13.02 -9.89 -22.14
CA GLU A 220 13.53 -9.34 -23.38
C GLU A 220 12.49 -8.45 -24.09
N CYS A 221 11.20 -8.80 -24.01
CA CYS A 221 10.13 -7.97 -24.56
C CYS A 221 10.06 -6.61 -23.86
N PHE A 222 9.88 -6.56 -22.54
CA PHE A 222 9.72 -5.27 -21.86
C PHE A 222 11.03 -4.45 -21.84
N ALA A 223 12.20 -5.09 -21.85
CA ALA A 223 13.48 -4.36 -21.97
C ALA A 223 13.65 -3.72 -23.37
N THR A 224 13.08 -4.34 -24.39
CA THR A 224 13.05 -3.81 -25.77
C THR A 224 11.99 -2.72 -25.91
N LEU A 225 10.77 -2.98 -25.43
CA LEU A 225 9.64 -2.05 -25.49
C LEU A 225 9.96 -0.73 -24.77
N TYR A 226 10.55 -0.80 -23.57
CA TYR A 226 10.89 0.36 -22.77
C TYR A 226 12.32 0.86 -22.97
N SER A 227 13.04 0.30 -23.95
CA SER A 227 14.37 0.76 -24.39
C SER A 227 15.42 0.80 -23.26
N THR A 228 15.44 -0.22 -22.41
CA THR A 228 16.42 -0.37 -21.31
C THR A 228 17.57 -1.31 -21.65
N LYS A 229 17.45 -2.15 -22.69
CA LYS A 229 18.38 -3.26 -23.01
C LYS A 229 19.85 -2.85 -23.13
N TRP A 230 20.14 -1.64 -23.62
CA TRP A 230 21.50 -1.14 -23.80
C TRP A 230 22.14 -0.63 -22.49
N TYR A 231 21.33 -0.27 -21.50
CA TYR A 231 21.80 0.38 -20.28
C TYR A 231 22.40 -0.62 -19.30
N LYS A 232 23.60 -0.31 -18.81
CA LYS A 232 24.29 -1.10 -17.80
C LYS A 232 24.42 -0.27 -16.52
N PRO A 233 23.80 -0.67 -15.40
CA PRO A 233 23.88 0.09 -14.15
C PRO A 233 25.31 0.30 -13.66
N LYS A 234 25.59 1.48 -13.08
CA LYS A 234 26.93 1.94 -12.67
C LYS A 234 27.00 2.41 -11.21
N ALA A 235 25.88 2.62 -10.53
CA ALA A 235 25.86 3.18 -9.17
C ALA A 235 26.24 2.15 -8.08
N GLY A 236 26.31 0.86 -8.43
CA GLY A 236 26.63 -0.21 -7.49
C GLY A 236 25.63 -0.25 -6.32
N LYS A 237 26.13 -0.39 -5.09
CA LYS A 237 25.31 -0.47 -3.87
C LYS A 237 24.68 0.86 -3.41
N LYS A 238 24.96 1.97 -4.10
CA LYS A 238 24.40 3.30 -3.77
C LYS A 238 22.95 3.46 -4.22
N ASN A 239 22.50 2.63 -5.14
CA ASN A 239 21.12 2.55 -5.59
C ASN A 239 20.55 1.20 -5.18
N GLN A 240 19.31 1.15 -4.71
CA GLN A 240 18.63 -0.07 -4.29
C GLN A 240 17.15 0.01 -4.62
N VAL A 241 16.53 -1.14 -4.87
CA VAL A 241 15.09 -1.29 -5.04
C VAL A 241 14.54 -2.21 -3.96
N GLY A 242 13.42 -1.83 -3.37
CA GLY A 242 12.69 -2.60 -2.38
C GLY A 242 11.33 -3.05 -2.90
N PHE A 243 10.77 -4.10 -2.30
CA PHE A 243 9.37 -4.45 -2.48
C PHE A 243 8.78 -5.00 -1.19
N THR A 244 7.49 -4.78 -0.99
CA THR A 244 6.76 -5.17 0.22
C THR A 244 5.97 -6.44 0.01
N ASN A 245 6.01 -7.35 0.97
CA ASN A 245 5.21 -8.56 1.00
C ASN A 245 4.33 -8.53 2.26
N TYR A 246 3.07 -8.94 2.10
CA TYR A 246 2.09 -9.04 3.16
C TYR A 246 1.38 -10.40 3.07
N LEU A 247 0.50 -10.71 4.03
CA LEU A 247 -0.37 -11.93 4.00
C LEU A 247 0.35 -13.26 4.08
N GLY A 248 1.61 -13.25 4.46
CA GLY A 248 2.44 -14.43 4.38
C GLY A 248 2.77 -14.88 2.97
N GLU A 249 2.65 -13.98 1.98
CA GLU A 249 3.29 -14.14 0.69
C GLU A 249 4.82 -14.10 0.87
N ILE A 250 5.52 -15.05 0.26
CA ILE A 250 6.96 -15.21 0.40
C ILE A 250 7.59 -15.26 -1.00
N PRO A 251 8.61 -14.45 -1.28
CA PRO A 251 9.36 -14.57 -2.53
C PRO A 251 10.00 -15.96 -2.67
N ILE A 252 9.79 -16.65 -3.80
CA ILE A 252 10.26 -18.03 -4.00
C ILE A 252 11.60 -17.97 -4.75
N ARG A 253 12.73 -18.03 -4.04
CA ARG A 253 14.05 -17.86 -4.69
C ARG A 253 14.34 -18.90 -5.78
N PRO A 254 14.03 -20.20 -5.62
CA PRO A 254 14.25 -21.16 -6.70
C PRO A 254 13.46 -20.82 -7.97
N ASP A 255 12.26 -20.27 -7.84
CA ASP A 255 11.48 -19.83 -9.02
C ASP A 255 12.08 -18.58 -9.65
N ALA A 256 12.54 -17.62 -8.84
CA ALA A 256 13.26 -16.45 -9.33
C ALA A 256 14.57 -16.87 -10.05
N GLU A 257 15.26 -17.89 -9.54
CA GLU A 257 16.45 -18.47 -10.19
C GLU A 257 16.08 -19.10 -11.53
N LEU A 258 15.07 -19.97 -11.60
CA LEU A 258 14.58 -20.56 -12.86
C LEU A 258 14.15 -19.50 -13.89
N PHE A 259 13.43 -18.48 -13.43
CA PHE A 259 13.01 -17.36 -14.26
C PHE A 259 14.22 -16.62 -14.86
N LEU A 260 15.23 -16.33 -14.05
CA LEU A 260 16.44 -15.63 -14.49
C LEU A 260 17.33 -16.53 -15.35
N GLU A 261 17.50 -17.81 -15.02
CA GLU A 261 18.23 -18.78 -15.85
C GLU A 261 17.64 -18.87 -17.26
N LYS A 262 16.31 -18.81 -17.37
CA LYS A 262 15.63 -18.85 -18.66
C LYS A 262 15.72 -17.52 -19.41
N TYR A 263 15.36 -16.42 -18.76
CA TYR A 263 15.10 -15.16 -19.44
C TYR A 263 16.21 -14.11 -19.33
N ARG A 264 17.09 -14.25 -18.34
CA ARG A 264 18.17 -13.29 -18.07
C ARG A 264 19.36 -13.93 -17.35
N PRO A 265 20.09 -14.87 -17.99
CA PRO A 265 21.08 -15.72 -17.30
C PRO A 265 22.19 -14.95 -16.59
N GLU A 266 22.56 -13.77 -17.09
CA GLU A 266 23.54 -12.89 -16.46
C GLU A 266 23.07 -12.35 -15.10
N ALA A 267 21.76 -12.33 -14.87
CA ALA A 267 21.12 -11.78 -13.69
C ALA A 267 20.76 -12.81 -12.62
N VAL A 268 21.05 -14.11 -12.79
CA VAL A 268 20.67 -15.19 -11.84
C VAL A 268 21.03 -14.86 -10.39
N SER A 269 22.17 -14.22 -10.17
CA SER A 269 22.59 -13.77 -8.82
C SER A 269 21.58 -12.84 -8.12
N SER A 270 20.69 -12.17 -8.85
CA SER A 270 19.61 -11.35 -8.29
C SER A 270 18.53 -12.16 -7.58
N ALA A 271 18.43 -13.48 -7.80
CA ALA A 271 17.60 -14.36 -6.98
C ALA A 271 18.08 -14.42 -5.50
N GLN A 272 19.32 -14.02 -5.26
CA GLN A 272 19.92 -13.88 -3.93
C GLN A 272 19.83 -12.43 -3.42
N PHE A 273 18.63 -12.02 -3.02
CA PHE A 273 18.31 -10.71 -2.42
C PHE A 273 18.20 -10.74 -0.89
N LYS A 274 18.24 -9.56 -0.26
CA LYS A 274 18.04 -9.41 1.20
C LYS A 274 16.56 -9.52 1.54
N GLN A 275 16.22 -10.20 2.65
CA GLN A 275 14.85 -10.26 3.17
C GLN A 275 14.83 -9.73 4.61
N TYR A 276 13.82 -8.92 4.94
CA TYR A 276 13.52 -8.49 6.30
C TYR A 276 12.19 -9.09 6.73
N SER A 277 12.18 -9.72 7.90
CA SER A 277 10.95 -10.04 8.62
C SER A 277 10.60 -8.88 9.53
N ILE A 278 9.43 -8.30 9.33
CA ILE A 278 8.85 -7.22 10.14
C ILE A 278 7.63 -7.80 10.83
N ASP A 279 7.55 -7.67 12.14
CA ASP A 279 6.45 -8.19 12.96
C ASP A 279 6.11 -9.66 12.65
N ASN A 280 7.16 -10.50 12.60
CA ASN A 280 7.09 -11.93 12.28
C ASN A 280 6.55 -12.26 10.87
N GLY A 281 6.69 -11.35 9.91
CA GLY A 281 6.42 -11.65 8.50
C GLY A 281 7.27 -12.82 8.01
N PRO A 282 6.71 -13.81 7.30
CA PRO A 282 7.47 -15.00 6.94
C PRO A 282 8.53 -14.70 5.90
N VAL A 283 9.67 -15.35 6.05
CA VAL A 283 10.79 -15.30 5.11
C VAL A 283 11.27 -16.71 4.84
N GLN A 284 11.65 -16.97 3.59
CA GLN A 284 12.10 -18.29 3.17
C GLN A 284 13.09 -18.14 2.02
N ASP A 285 14.11 -19.01 1.99
CA ASP A 285 15.07 -19.05 0.88
C ASP A 285 14.83 -20.26 -0.05
N GLY A 286 14.15 -21.31 0.41
CA GLY A 286 13.87 -22.54 -0.35
C GLY A 286 12.56 -22.53 -1.14
N PRO A 287 12.21 -23.65 -1.80
CA PRO A 287 10.95 -23.80 -2.53
C PRO A 287 9.77 -23.87 -1.57
N LEU A 288 8.55 -23.66 -2.07
CA LEU A 288 7.33 -23.86 -1.28
C LEU A 288 7.29 -25.29 -0.70
N THR A 289 6.82 -25.42 0.53
CA THR A 289 6.43 -26.71 1.11
C THR A 289 5.20 -27.27 0.39
N ALA A 290 4.91 -28.56 0.61
CA ALA A 290 3.73 -29.20 0.02
C ALA A 290 2.42 -28.47 0.41
N ASN A 291 2.24 -28.15 1.69
CA ASN A 291 1.05 -27.42 2.17
C ASN A 291 0.92 -26.04 1.53
N GLN A 292 2.02 -25.27 1.47
CA GLN A 292 2.02 -23.94 0.84
C GLN A 292 1.68 -24.02 -0.66
N SER A 293 2.15 -25.06 -1.33
CA SER A 293 1.84 -25.33 -2.74
C SER A 293 0.36 -25.67 -2.94
N GLU A 294 -0.20 -26.52 -2.07
CA GLU A 294 -1.62 -26.89 -2.09
C GLU A 294 -2.55 -25.71 -1.78
N GLU A 295 -2.14 -24.81 -0.88
CA GLU A 295 -2.85 -23.57 -0.57
C GLU A 295 -2.75 -22.51 -1.69
N GLY A 296 -1.81 -22.66 -2.62
CA GLY A 296 -1.65 -21.74 -3.74
C GLY A 296 -1.15 -20.36 -3.33
N ILE A 297 -0.25 -20.28 -2.34
CA ILE A 297 0.26 -18.99 -1.84
C ILE A 297 1.43 -18.46 -2.69
N SER A 298 1.88 -17.24 -2.38
CA SER A 298 3.16 -16.69 -2.85
C SER A 298 3.19 -16.34 -4.35
N HIS A 299 2.02 -16.11 -4.98
CA HIS A 299 1.98 -15.65 -6.37
C HIS A 299 2.42 -14.19 -6.53
N GLU A 300 2.06 -13.34 -5.59
CA GLU A 300 2.30 -11.89 -5.62
C GLU A 300 3.77 -11.60 -5.31
N ALA A 301 4.26 -12.07 -4.16
CA ALA A 301 5.64 -11.85 -3.74
C ALA A 301 6.66 -12.42 -4.73
N ASN A 302 6.31 -13.52 -5.40
CA ASN A 302 7.15 -14.15 -6.39
C ASN A 302 7.09 -13.43 -7.76
N LEU A 303 5.94 -12.86 -8.13
CA LEU A 303 5.83 -11.98 -9.30
C LEU A 303 6.66 -10.72 -9.12
N ASP A 304 6.54 -10.05 -7.96
CA ASP A 304 7.27 -8.83 -7.64
C ASP A 304 8.80 -8.99 -7.81
N ILE A 305 9.38 -10.06 -7.25
CA ILE A 305 10.82 -10.33 -7.40
C ILE A 305 11.21 -10.62 -8.85
N GLN A 306 10.43 -11.43 -9.58
CA GLN A 306 10.75 -11.79 -10.97
C GLN A 306 10.65 -10.58 -11.89
N ALA A 307 9.66 -9.70 -11.69
CA ALA A 307 9.52 -8.47 -12.45
C ALA A 307 10.67 -7.48 -12.19
N ILE A 308 11.04 -7.25 -10.92
CA ILE A 308 12.15 -6.36 -10.56
C ILE A 308 13.48 -6.93 -11.08
N ALA A 309 13.80 -8.19 -10.76
CA ALA A 309 15.06 -8.82 -11.16
C ALA A 309 15.19 -8.95 -12.68
N GLY A 310 14.06 -9.16 -13.37
CA GLY A 310 14.00 -9.21 -14.83
C GLY A 310 14.43 -7.92 -15.52
N ILE A 311 14.37 -6.76 -14.86
CA ILE A 311 14.71 -5.46 -15.47
C ILE A 311 15.90 -4.74 -14.81
N SER A 312 16.08 -4.83 -13.49
CA SER A 312 16.99 -3.90 -12.77
C SER A 312 18.41 -4.41 -12.51
N TYR A 313 18.82 -5.60 -12.98
CA TYR A 313 20.17 -6.13 -12.72
C TYR A 313 21.31 -5.17 -13.12
N PRO A 314 22.38 -5.01 -12.31
CA PRO A 314 22.67 -5.65 -11.01
C PRO A 314 22.25 -4.83 -9.78
N VAL A 315 21.23 -3.98 -9.85
CA VAL A 315 20.78 -3.18 -8.71
C VAL A 315 20.36 -4.11 -7.55
N PRO A 316 20.87 -3.91 -6.32
CA PRO A 316 20.46 -4.70 -5.16
C PRO A 316 18.97 -4.61 -4.86
N ILE A 317 18.37 -5.77 -4.58
CA ILE A 317 16.94 -5.92 -4.26
C ILE A 317 16.79 -6.22 -2.76
N THR A 318 15.79 -5.61 -2.12
CA THR A 318 15.38 -5.89 -0.73
C THR A 318 13.90 -6.24 -0.65
N SER A 319 13.59 -7.37 -0.03
CA SER A 319 12.24 -7.81 0.31
C SER A 319 11.89 -7.39 1.75
N TYR A 320 10.69 -6.84 1.95
CA TYR A 320 10.13 -6.52 3.26
C TYR A 320 8.88 -7.36 3.50
N SER A 321 9.02 -8.48 4.21
CA SER A 321 7.89 -9.29 4.62
C SER A 321 7.34 -8.78 5.94
N THR A 322 6.12 -8.25 5.91
CA THR A 322 5.46 -7.68 7.10
C THR A 322 4.34 -8.62 7.53
N GLY A 323 4.51 -9.22 8.70
CA GLY A 323 3.47 -9.94 9.41
C GLY A 323 2.61 -8.95 10.20
N GLY A 324 1.80 -9.47 11.11
CA GLY A 324 1.07 -8.64 12.05
C GLY A 324 -0.43 -8.67 11.80
N SER A 325 -1.18 -8.83 12.88
CA SER A 325 -2.61 -9.07 12.90
C SER A 325 -3.13 -8.73 14.28
N PRO A 326 -4.39 -8.31 14.41
CA PRO A 326 -4.90 -7.70 15.61
C PRO A 326 -5.16 -8.78 16.68
N PRO A 327 -5.58 -8.45 17.87
CA PRO A 327 -5.46 -9.35 19.03
C PRO A 327 -6.35 -10.58 18.93
N PHE A 328 -5.82 -11.69 19.42
CA PHE A 328 -6.24 -13.03 19.07
C PHE A 328 -6.14 -13.95 20.29
N ILE A 329 -7.15 -14.80 20.52
CA ILE A 329 -6.99 -15.98 21.38
C ILE A 329 -6.87 -17.18 20.46
N PRO A 330 -5.75 -17.91 20.51
CA PRO A 330 -5.63 -19.17 19.80
C PRO A 330 -6.56 -20.22 20.40
N ASP A 331 -7.16 -21.06 19.54
CA ASP A 331 -7.75 -22.32 19.95
C ASP A 331 -7.20 -23.49 19.12
N LEU A 332 -7.57 -24.71 19.50
CA LEU A 332 -7.08 -25.95 18.90
C LEU A 332 -7.47 -26.13 17.43
N SER A 333 -8.41 -25.34 16.91
CA SER A 333 -8.86 -25.35 15.53
C SER A 333 -8.32 -24.21 14.68
N THR A 334 -7.87 -23.12 15.31
CA THR A 334 -7.35 -21.94 14.60
C THR A 334 -6.18 -21.33 15.41
N PRO A 335 -4.92 -21.64 15.06
CA PRO A 335 -3.76 -21.30 15.88
C PRO A 335 -3.07 -19.96 15.53
N THR A 336 -3.44 -19.25 14.45
CA THR A 336 -2.76 -18.02 14.02
C THR A 336 -3.71 -16.92 13.49
N ASN A 337 -3.15 -15.71 13.37
CA ASN A 337 -3.79 -14.41 13.33
C ASN A 337 -3.35 -13.62 12.07
N THR A 338 -4.26 -12.96 11.30
CA THR A 338 -3.99 -12.48 9.90
C THR A 338 -4.63 -11.13 9.41
N ASN A 339 -4.22 -9.92 9.86
CA ASN A 339 -4.37 -8.62 9.13
C ASN A 339 -3.14 -8.32 8.25
N GLU A 340 -3.11 -7.17 7.57
CA GLU A 340 -1.86 -6.54 7.14
C GLU A 340 -1.71 -5.08 7.54
N PRO A 341 -0.45 -4.62 7.62
CA PRO A 341 -0.20 -3.47 8.42
C PRO A 341 0.74 -2.53 7.69
N TYR A 342 0.21 -1.82 6.69
CA TYR A 342 0.93 -0.69 6.06
C TYR A 342 1.51 0.24 7.12
N LEU A 343 0.75 0.46 8.19
CA LEU A 343 1.20 1.19 9.36
C LEU A 343 2.41 0.54 10.05
N VAL A 344 2.42 -0.77 10.28
CA VAL A 344 3.58 -1.47 10.90
C VAL A 344 4.78 -1.40 9.98
N TRP A 345 4.60 -1.68 8.69
CA TRP A 345 5.66 -1.59 7.70
C TRP A 345 6.28 -0.20 7.65
N VAL A 346 5.47 0.84 7.47
CA VAL A 346 5.98 2.21 7.33
C VAL A 346 6.56 2.75 8.65
N ASN A 347 6.00 2.36 9.81
CA ASN A 347 6.58 2.70 11.11
C ASN A 347 7.96 2.06 11.28
N TRP A 348 8.11 0.77 10.92
CA TRP A 348 9.40 0.09 10.93
C TRP A 348 10.38 0.70 9.93
N LEU A 349 9.90 1.05 8.73
CA LEU A 349 10.74 1.65 7.69
C LEU A 349 11.27 3.02 8.16
N LEU A 350 10.42 3.84 8.77
CA LEU A 350 10.80 5.17 9.26
C LEU A 350 11.77 5.12 10.45
N SER A 351 11.79 4.04 11.24
CA SER A 351 12.81 3.84 12.29
C SER A 351 14.18 3.41 11.74
N GLN A 352 14.26 3.02 10.46
CA GLN A 352 15.55 2.76 9.82
C GLN A 352 16.23 4.08 9.45
N ARG A 353 17.55 4.16 9.55
CA ARG A 353 18.32 5.34 9.13
C ARG A 353 18.35 5.54 7.61
N SER A 354 18.31 4.45 6.85
CA SER A 354 18.31 4.47 5.38
C SER A 354 17.56 3.27 4.83
N PHE A 355 16.93 3.44 3.68
CA PHE A 355 16.20 2.40 2.94
C PHE A 355 16.32 2.64 1.42
N PRO A 356 15.87 1.70 0.57
CA PRO A 356 15.97 1.78 -0.88
C PRO A 356 15.40 3.07 -1.47
N GLN A 357 15.99 3.50 -2.59
CA GLN A 357 15.58 4.72 -3.30
C GLN A 357 14.24 4.53 -4.04
N VAL A 358 13.84 3.29 -4.28
CA VAL A 358 12.55 2.93 -4.88
C VAL A 358 11.95 1.78 -4.08
N ILE A 359 10.67 1.84 -3.73
CA ILE A 359 9.95 0.72 -3.13
C ILE A 359 8.65 0.48 -3.90
N SER A 360 8.45 -0.76 -4.33
CA SER A 360 7.24 -1.26 -4.98
C SER A 360 6.29 -1.85 -3.94
N THR A 361 5.00 -1.55 -4.06
CA THR A 361 3.92 -2.23 -3.35
C THR A 361 2.80 -2.61 -4.31
N SER A 362 2.48 -3.90 -4.35
CA SER A 362 1.46 -4.47 -5.24
C SER A 362 0.15 -4.82 -4.49
N TYR A 363 -0.13 -4.11 -3.39
CA TYR A 363 -1.28 -4.36 -2.52
C TYR A 363 -2.17 -3.11 -2.39
N GLY A 364 -3.48 -3.34 -2.33
CA GLY A 364 -4.47 -2.27 -2.17
C GLY A 364 -5.87 -2.81 -1.92
N GLU A 365 -6.74 -1.92 -1.47
CA GLU A 365 -8.14 -2.20 -1.16
C GLU A 365 -8.99 -0.99 -1.56
N PRO A 366 -10.32 -1.15 -1.71
CA PRO A 366 -11.21 0.00 -1.86
C PRO A 366 -10.97 1.05 -0.76
N GLU A 367 -10.73 2.30 -1.12
CA GLU A 367 -10.45 3.42 -0.20
C GLU A 367 -11.48 3.49 0.93
N GLN A 368 -12.74 3.25 0.60
CA GLN A 368 -13.84 3.27 1.56
C GLN A 368 -13.78 2.14 2.60
N SER A 369 -13.11 1.01 2.32
CA SER A 369 -12.96 -0.08 3.30
C SER A 369 -11.97 0.29 4.41
N VAL A 370 -11.11 1.26 4.15
CA VAL A 370 -10.07 1.75 5.06
C VAL A 370 -10.61 2.93 5.88
N PRO A 371 -10.56 2.90 7.22
CA PRO A 371 -10.96 4.07 8.03
C PRO A 371 -10.20 5.31 7.62
N LYS A 372 -10.92 6.43 7.43
CA LYS A 372 -10.32 7.66 6.91
C LYS A 372 -9.17 8.19 7.79
N SER A 373 -9.28 8.10 9.12
CA SER A 373 -8.20 8.55 10.01
C SER A 373 -6.92 7.74 9.83
N TYR A 374 -7.05 6.41 9.68
CA TYR A 374 -5.93 5.53 9.37
C TYR A 374 -5.30 5.86 8.03
N ALA A 375 -6.13 5.95 6.98
CA ALA A 375 -5.66 6.20 5.63
C ALA A 375 -4.87 7.52 5.58
N ILE A 376 -5.41 8.58 6.21
CA ILE A 376 -4.72 9.87 6.35
C ILE A 376 -3.38 9.68 7.06
N ARG A 377 -3.34 9.02 8.22
CA ARG A 377 -2.10 8.85 8.98
C ARG A 377 -1.05 8.05 8.21
N VAL A 378 -1.42 6.93 7.58
CA VAL A 378 -0.49 6.14 6.76
C VAL A 378 0.03 6.97 5.57
N CYS A 379 -0.86 7.70 4.90
CA CYS A 379 -0.48 8.57 3.78
C CYS A 379 0.48 9.70 4.22
N GLN A 380 0.28 10.28 5.41
CA GLN A 380 1.24 11.24 5.99
C GLN A 380 2.62 10.60 6.26
N GLN A 381 2.68 9.31 6.57
CA GLN A 381 3.95 8.58 6.71
C GLN A 381 4.60 8.27 5.36
N PHE A 382 3.82 8.07 4.30
CA PHE A 382 4.36 8.03 2.94
C PHE A 382 4.98 9.36 2.52
N ALA A 383 4.41 10.49 2.94
CA ALA A 383 5.03 11.81 2.75
C ALA A 383 6.41 11.89 3.43
N GLN A 384 6.55 11.34 4.64
CA GLN A 384 7.83 11.26 5.37
C GLN A 384 8.86 10.41 4.62
N VAL A 385 8.45 9.26 4.08
CA VAL A 385 9.32 8.40 3.26
C VAL A 385 9.76 9.13 1.98
N GLY A 386 8.82 9.79 1.29
CA GLY A 386 9.12 10.61 0.12
C GLY A 386 10.07 11.77 0.41
N ALA A 387 9.94 12.41 1.58
CA ALA A 387 10.78 13.53 2.00
C ALA A 387 12.23 13.09 2.25
N ARG A 388 12.43 11.81 2.57
CA ARG A 388 13.75 11.17 2.72
C ARG A 388 14.35 10.67 1.40
N GLY A 389 13.69 10.95 0.27
CA GLY A 389 14.24 10.69 -1.06
C GLY A 389 13.93 9.33 -1.65
N THR A 390 12.87 8.66 -1.19
CA THR A 390 12.41 7.38 -1.74
C THR A 390 11.17 7.55 -2.61
N SER A 391 11.18 6.94 -3.79
CA SER A 391 10.02 6.80 -4.66
C SER A 391 9.17 5.62 -4.17
N LEU A 392 7.94 5.90 -3.72
CA LEU A 392 6.96 4.88 -3.38
C LEU A 392 6.01 4.65 -4.56
N LEU A 393 6.03 3.46 -5.14
CA LEU A 393 5.16 3.07 -6.25
C LEU A 393 4.13 2.06 -5.75
N PHE A 394 2.85 2.31 -6.08
CA PHE A 394 1.72 1.46 -5.70
C PHE A 394 0.93 1.04 -6.93
N SER A 395 0.57 -0.25 -7.01
CA SER A 395 -0.30 -0.75 -8.08
C SER A 395 -1.68 -0.10 -8.00
N SER A 396 -2.29 0.21 -9.16
CA SER A 396 -3.53 0.99 -9.19
C SER A 396 -4.79 0.19 -8.90
N GLY A 397 -4.71 -1.14 -8.88
CA GLY A 397 -5.84 -2.04 -8.74
C GLY A 397 -6.13 -2.81 -10.03
N ASP A 398 -6.86 -3.92 -9.91
CA ASP A 398 -7.12 -4.84 -11.04
C ASP A 398 -8.59 -4.90 -11.46
N ARG A 399 -9.40 -3.95 -10.96
CA ARG A 399 -10.85 -3.96 -11.08
C ARG A 399 -11.43 -2.71 -11.76
N GLY A 400 -10.63 -1.99 -12.53
CA GLY A 400 -11.11 -0.79 -13.21
C GLY A 400 -11.61 0.28 -12.23
N VAL A 401 -12.85 0.76 -12.42
CA VAL A 401 -13.53 1.70 -11.49
C VAL A 401 -14.25 1.02 -10.32
N GLY A 402 -14.09 -0.30 -10.21
CA GLY A 402 -14.73 -1.18 -9.23
C GLY A 402 -15.23 -2.44 -9.94
N GLY A 403 -15.06 -3.62 -9.32
CA GLY A 403 -15.38 -4.92 -9.96
C GLY A 403 -16.84 -5.07 -10.37
N THR A 404 -17.19 -6.20 -10.98
CA THR A 404 -18.57 -6.44 -11.44
C THR A 404 -19.51 -6.52 -10.23
N ASP A 405 -20.58 -5.71 -10.24
CA ASP A 405 -21.62 -5.65 -9.19
C ASP A 405 -21.16 -5.30 -7.76
N LYS A 406 -19.97 -4.72 -7.57
CA LYS A 406 -19.43 -4.37 -6.23
C LYS A 406 -19.43 -2.88 -5.89
N CYS A 407 -19.91 -2.05 -6.80
CA CYS A 407 -19.71 -0.60 -6.79
C CYS A 407 -20.74 0.16 -5.96
N TYR A 408 -20.70 -0.03 -4.65
CA TYR A 408 -21.62 0.61 -3.72
C TYR A 408 -20.90 1.23 -2.53
N SER A 409 -21.47 2.31 -1.98
CA SER A 409 -21.01 2.88 -0.72
C SER A 409 -21.17 1.90 0.44
N ASN A 410 -20.20 1.91 1.35
CA ASN A 410 -20.25 1.17 2.62
C ASN A 410 -20.65 2.07 3.81
N ASP A 411 -21.28 3.21 3.58
CA ASP A 411 -21.74 4.17 4.61
C ASP A 411 -23.14 3.87 5.16
N GLY A 412 -23.63 2.65 4.96
CA GLY A 412 -25.01 2.23 5.28
C GLY A 412 -26.07 2.71 4.28
N LYS A 413 -25.73 3.55 3.29
CA LYS A 413 -26.70 4.03 2.28
C LYS A 413 -26.76 3.20 1.02
N ASN A 414 -25.77 2.35 0.78
CA ASN A 414 -25.70 1.48 -0.40
C ASN A 414 -25.85 2.24 -1.73
N THR A 415 -25.30 3.45 -1.80
CA THR A 415 -25.36 4.29 -3.00
C THR A 415 -24.43 3.72 -4.06
N TYR A 416 -24.92 3.52 -5.27
CA TYR A 416 -24.09 3.06 -6.38
C TYR A 416 -23.08 4.16 -6.79
N LYS A 417 -21.80 3.82 -6.83
CA LYS A 417 -20.68 4.74 -7.10
C LYS A 417 -19.41 3.99 -7.50
N PHE A 418 -18.52 4.66 -8.22
CA PHE A 418 -17.18 4.13 -8.47
C PHE A 418 -16.35 4.10 -7.18
N LEU A 419 -15.45 3.14 -7.10
CA LEU A 419 -14.63 2.85 -5.93
C LEU A 419 -13.17 3.13 -6.25
N ALA A 420 -12.64 4.21 -5.65
CA ALA A 420 -11.21 4.44 -5.63
C ALA A 420 -10.53 3.45 -4.68
N ASP A 421 -9.26 3.14 -4.92
CA ASP A 421 -8.43 2.24 -4.10
C ASP A 421 -7.40 3.00 -3.26
N PHE A 422 -7.07 2.44 -2.11
CA PHE A 422 -5.99 2.86 -1.23
C PHE A 422 -4.96 1.71 -1.15
N PRO A 423 -3.64 1.99 -1.19
CA PRO A 423 -3.03 3.31 -0.99
C PRO A 423 -2.79 4.19 -2.21
N VAL A 424 -3.09 3.73 -3.43
CA VAL A 424 -2.82 4.50 -4.65
C VAL A 424 -3.51 5.88 -4.69
N SER A 425 -4.67 6.02 -4.03
CA SER A 425 -5.36 7.31 -3.83
C SER A 425 -4.60 8.33 -2.97
N CYS A 426 -3.58 7.93 -2.20
CA CYS A 426 -2.73 8.83 -1.44
C CYS A 426 -1.94 9.76 -2.38
N PRO A 427 -1.93 11.10 -2.16
CA PRO A 427 -1.21 12.03 -3.01
C PRO A 427 0.32 11.98 -2.89
N TYR A 428 0.89 11.18 -1.98
CA TYR A 428 2.34 11.09 -1.75
C TYR A 428 2.98 9.81 -2.29
N VAL A 429 2.25 9.06 -3.12
CA VAL A 429 2.74 7.87 -3.81
C VAL A 429 2.51 8.00 -5.32
N THR A 430 3.29 7.26 -6.10
CA THR A 430 3.12 7.16 -7.55
C THR A 430 2.29 5.93 -7.88
N GLY A 431 1.11 6.13 -8.43
CA GLY A 431 0.22 5.06 -8.87
C GLY A 431 0.64 4.49 -10.21
N VAL A 432 0.65 3.16 -10.33
CA VAL A 432 1.05 2.44 -11.54
C VAL A 432 -0.11 1.60 -12.06
N GLY A 433 -0.62 1.95 -13.23
CA GLY A 433 -1.61 1.18 -13.97
C GLY A 433 -0.98 0.17 -14.92
N ALA A 434 -1.84 -0.56 -15.65
CA ALA A 434 -1.44 -1.63 -16.54
C ALA A 434 -1.83 -1.37 -18.00
N THR A 435 -0.94 -1.75 -18.92
CA THR A 435 -1.17 -1.81 -20.36
C THR A 435 -1.09 -3.24 -20.89
N MET A 436 -1.60 -3.44 -22.10
CA MET A 436 -1.48 -4.65 -22.92
C MET A 436 -1.14 -4.29 -24.37
N ASN A 437 -0.87 -5.30 -25.20
CA ASN A 437 -0.35 -5.15 -26.57
C ASN A 437 1.00 -4.41 -26.60
N PHE A 438 1.51 -4.03 -27.77
CA PHE A 438 2.86 -3.44 -27.88
C PHE A 438 2.94 -2.26 -28.84
N GLN A 439 2.24 -2.30 -29.98
CA GLN A 439 2.27 -1.20 -30.95
C GLN A 439 0.95 -1.10 -31.74
N PRO A 440 0.01 -0.25 -31.30
CA PRO A 440 0.05 0.52 -30.06
C PRO A 440 -0.16 -0.36 -28.82
N GLU A 441 0.36 0.09 -27.69
CA GLU A 441 -0.12 -0.34 -26.38
C GLU A 441 -1.52 0.25 -26.12
N GLU A 442 -2.30 -0.40 -25.26
CA GLU A 442 -3.62 0.05 -24.82
C GLU A 442 -3.85 -0.31 -23.35
N SER A 443 -4.86 0.28 -22.70
CA SER A 443 -5.19 -0.06 -21.31
C SER A 443 -5.45 -1.56 -21.15
N ALA A 444 -4.86 -2.19 -20.13
CA ALA A 444 -5.05 -3.60 -19.88
C ALA A 444 -6.52 -3.93 -19.59
N TYR A 445 -7.06 -4.92 -20.30
CA TYR A 445 -8.42 -5.41 -20.10
C TYR A 445 -8.54 -6.89 -20.45
N ARG A 446 -9.26 -7.64 -19.63
CA ARG A 446 -9.76 -8.98 -19.94
C ARG A 446 -11.19 -9.13 -19.40
N PRO A 447 -12.15 -9.59 -20.21
CA PRO A 447 -13.53 -9.73 -19.76
C PRO A 447 -13.69 -10.81 -18.68
N ALA A 448 -14.73 -10.67 -17.87
CA ALA A 448 -15.17 -11.70 -16.94
C ALA A 448 -15.49 -13.00 -17.70
N ARG A 449 -15.17 -14.14 -17.11
CA ARG A 449 -15.31 -15.45 -17.76
C ARG A 449 -15.54 -16.56 -16.75
N ASN A 450 -16.21 -17.62 -17.19
CA ASN A 450 -16.32 -18.86 -16.44
C ASN A 450 -15.22 -19.82 -16.90
N VAL A 451 -14.31 -20.19 -15.99
CA VAL A 451 -13.22 -21.13 -16.27
C VAL A 451 -13.40 -22.35 -15.37
N SER A 452 -13.58 -23.52 -15.97
CA SER A 452 -13.77 -24.79 -15.25
C SER A 452 -14.87 -24.73 -14.18
N GLY A 453 -15.97 -24.03 -14.46
CA GLY A 453 -17.10 -23.84 -13.52
C GLY A 453 -16.87 -22.79 -12.44
N VAL A 454 -15.72 -22.10 -12.43
CA VAL A 454 -15.41 -21.01 -11.50
C VAL A 454 -15.56 -19.67 -12.23
N PHE A 455 -16.42 -18.79 -11.70
CA PHE A 455 -16.52 -17.42 -12.18
C PHE A 455 -15.25 -16.64 -11.84
N ARG A 456 -14.64 -16.03 -12.86
CA ARG A 456 -13.56 -15.05 -12.75
C ARG A 456 -14.13 -13.71 -13.17
N ASP A 457 -13.98 -12.72 -12.30
CA ASP A 457 -14.37 -11.34 -12.62
C ASP A 457 -13.50 -10.78 -13.77
N LEU A 458 -13.85 -9.62 -14.29
CA LEU A 458 -13.00 -8.92 -15.25
C LEU A 458 -11.66 -8.54 -14.62
N TYR A 459 -10.64 -8.41 -15.46
CA TYR A 459 -9.42 -7.69 -15.15
C TYR A 459 -9.38 -6.40 -15.93
N SER A 460 -9.08 -5.29 -15.25
CA SER A 460 -8.85 -4.02 -15.90
C SER A 460 -7.96 -3.12 -15.05
N SER A 461 -7.14 -2.29 -15.69
CA SER A 461 -6.26 -1.33 -15.00
C SER A 461 -7.07 -0.45 -14.05
N GLY A 462 -6.68 -0.45 -12.77
CA GLY A 462 -7.38 0.25 -11.70
C GLY A 462 -7.40 1.75 -11.94
N SER A 463 -8.55 2.34 -11.68
CA SER A 463 -8.89 3.70 -12.09
C SER A 463 -9.78 4.36 -11.04
N GLY A 464 -9.49 5.61 -10.69
CA GLY A 464 -10.35 6.28 -9.74
C GLY A 464 -9.96 7.70 -9.37
N PHE A 465 -10.87 8.31 -8.62
CA PHE A 465 -10.71 9.62 -8.00
C PHE A 465 -11.02 9.50 -6.51
N SER A 466 -10.04 9.82 -5.68
CA SER A 466 -10.12 9.73 -4.23
C SER A 466 -11.29 10.54 -3.66
N THR A 467 -11.96 9.98 -2.67
CA THR A 467 -12.93 10.68 -1.82
C THR A 467 -12.33 11.15 -0.49
N TYR A 468 -11.13 10.67 -0.13
CA TYR A 468 -10.43 11.05 1.09
C TYR A 468 -9.54 12.28 0.89
N TRP A 469 -8.82 12.35 -0.23
CA TRP A 469 -7.89 13.42 -0.56
C TRP A 469 -8.40 14.26 -1.72
N LYS A 470 -8.35 15.58 -1.52
CA LYS A 470 -8.51 16.53 -2.60
C LYS A 470 -7.36 16.40 -3.59
N ARG A 471 -7.62 16.84 -4.81
CA ARG A 471 -6.64 16.88 -5.89
C ARG A 471 -5.39 17.67 -5.47
N PRO A 472 -4.19 17.08 -5.47
CA PRO A 472 -2.97 17.79 -5.15
C PRO A 472 -2.60 18.80 -6.24
N LYS A 473 -1.89 19.87 -5.85
CA LYS A 473 -1.56 20.98 -6.76
C LYS A 473 -0.77 20.54 -7.99
N TYR A 474 0.13 19.55 -7.84
CA TYR A 474 0.97 19.09 -8.95
C TYR A 474 0.15 18.47 -10.11
N GLN A 475 -1.05 17.94 -9.85
CA GLN A 475 -1.90 17.33 -10.87
C GLN A 475 -3.13 18.20 -11.23
N ASP A 476 -3.31 19.35 -10.60
CA ASP A 476 -4.55 20.13 -10.74
C ASP A 476 -4.85 20.52 -12.19
N LYS A 477 -3.83 20.99 -12.92
CA LYS A 477 -3.98 21.40 -14.32
C LYS A 477 -4.46 20.24 -15.21
N VAL A 478 -3.81 19.08 -15.12
CA VAL A 478 -4.05 17.96 -16.04
C VAL A 478 -5.33 17.22 -15.71
N VAL A 479 -5.58 16.94 -14.43
CA VAL A 479 -6.80 16.21 -14.02
C VAL A 479 -8.04 17.09 -14.19
N SER A 480 -7.96 18.40 -13.93
CA SER A 480 -9.08 19.30 -14.23
C SER A 480 -9.40 19.36 -15.72
N ALA A 481 -8.38 19.27 -16.59
CA ALA A 481 -8.59 19.23 -18.03
C ALA A 481 -9.30 17.95 -18.45
N TYR A 482 -8.86 16.79 -17.94
CA TYR A 482 -9.53 15.50 -18.16
C TYR A 482 -10.98 15.50 -17.65
N VAL A 483 -11.22 15.93 -16.41
CA VAL A 483 -12.58 15.98 -15.85
C VAL A 483 -13.51 16.89 -16.66
N ARG A 484 -13.00 17.98 -17.24
CA ARG A 484 -13.77 18.82 -18.16
C ARG A 484 -14.04 18.14 -19.50
N SER A 485 -13.10 17.37 -20.05
CA SER A 485 -13.28 16.68 -21.34
C SER A 485 -14.34 15.58 -21.26
N LEU A 486 -14.59 15.02 -20.08
CA LEU A 486 -15.67 14.05 -19.85
C LEU A 486 -17.08 14.62 -20.11
N ASN A 487 -17.26 15.95 -20.13
CA ASN A 487 -18.54 16.61 -20.43
C ASN A 487 -19.75 16.03 -19.65
N GLY A 488 -19.56 15.75 -18.36
CA GLY A 488 -20.60 15.22 -17.48
C GLY A 488 -20.73 13.69 -17.43
N LEU A 489 -19.87 12.95 -18.16
CA LEU A 489 -19.86 11.50 -18.12
C LEU A 489 -19.60 10.99 -16.69
N TYR A 490 -20.51 10.15 -16.20
CA TYR A 490 -20.52 9.57 -14.84
C TYR A 490 -20.64 10.59 -13.69
N ASP A 491 -21.24 11.75 -13.93
CA ASP A 491 -21.56 12.71 -12.89
C ASP A 491 -22.33 12.06 -11.72
N GLY A 492 -21.84 12.30 -10.49
CA GLY A 492 -22.39 11.71 -9.27
C GLY A 492 -21.79 10.34 -8.89
N LEU A 493 -21.05 9.68 -9.78
CA LEU A 493 -20.42 8.38 -9.47
C LEU A 493 -18.98 8.49 -8.95
N TYR A 494 -18.32 9.64 -9.11
CA TYR A 494 -16.92 9.86 -8.69
C TYR A 494 -16.68 11.27 -8.14
N ALA A 495 -15.60 11.43 -7.36
CA ALA A 495 -15.19 12.72 -6.79
C ALA A 495 -14.36 13.54 -7.79
N LYS A 496 -15.01 14.45 -8.52
CA LYS A 496 -14.38 15.32 -9.55
C LYS A 496 -13.19 16.16 -9.06
N ASP A 497 -13.15 16.45 -7.77
CA ASP A 497 -12.11 17.27 -7.12
C ASP A 497 -11.11 16.42 -6.31
N GLY A 498 -11.18 15.10 -6.42
CA GLY A 498 -10.31 14.15 -5.75
C GLY A 498 -8.96 13.94 -6.45
N ARG A 499 -8.01 13.32 -5.73
CA ARG A 499 -6.79 12.77 -6.35
C ARG A 499 -7.18 11.70 -7.37
N GLY A 500 -7.02 12.00 -8.66
CA GLY A 500 -7.13 11.04 -9.77
C GLY A 500 -5.85 10.22 -9.92
N TYR A 501 -5.97 8.93 -10.23
CA TYR A 501 -4.86 7.96 -10.44
C TYR A 501 -5.23 6.98 -11.58
N PRO A 502 -4.27 6.24 -12.18
CA PRO A 502 -2.84 6.18 -11.86
C PRO A 502 -2.06 7.41 -12.34
N ASP A 503 -0.76 7.44 -12.03
CA ASP A 503 0.16 8.50 -12.48
C ASP A 503 0.92 8.08 -13.75
N ILE A 504 1.27 6.79 -13.85
CA ILE A 504 1.97 6.14 -14.97
C ILE A 504 1.42 4.71 -15.16
N SER A 505 1.87 4.02 -16.20
CA SER A 505 1.56 2.60 -16.41
C SER A 505 2.74 1.80 -16.97
N ALA A 506 2.63 0.47 -16.95
CA ALA A 506 3.51 -0.44 -17.69
C ALA A 506 2.76 -1.74 -18.07
N GLN A 507 3.44 -2.68 -18.73
CA GLN A 507 2.84 -3.94 -19.18
C GLN A 507 2.33 -4.74 -17.98
N GLY A 508 1.07 -5.19 -18.03
CA GLY A 508 0.44 -5.93 -16.95
C GLY A 508 -0.40 -7.14 -17.38
N LEU A 509 -0.47 -7.47 -18.68
CA LEU A 509 -1.21 -8.62 -19.18
C LEU A 509 -0.27 -9.75 -19.64
N TYR A 510 -0.53 -10.98 -19.18
CA TYR A 510 0.22 -12.19 -19.54
C TYR A 510 1.75 -12.08 -19.35
N PHE A 511 2.17 -11.49 -18.23
CA PHE A 511 3.56 -11.43 -17.81
C PHE A 511 4.13 -12.85 -17.63
N ALA A 512 5.29 -13.12 -18.24
CA ALA A 512 5.98 -14.41 -18.09
C ALA A 512 6.42 -14.62 -16.64
N TYR A 513 6.20 -15.80 -16.09
CA TYR A 513 6.32 -16.01 -14.66
C TYR A 513 6.58 -17.49 -14.34
N PHE A 514 7.31 -17.77 -13.26
CA PHE A 514 7.46 -19.11 -12.70
C PHE A 514 6.77 -19.20 -11.35
N TRP A 515 6.04 -20.28 -11.10
CA TRP A 515 5.52 -20.61 -9.77
C TRP A 515 5.64 -22.09 -9.49
N ASN A 516 6.23 -22.40 -8.35
CA ASN A 516 6.47 -23.75 -7.87
C ASN A 516 7.16 -24.63 -8.94
N GLY A 517 8.25 -24.11 -9.50
CA GLY A 517 9.03 -24.75 -10.57
C GLY A 517 8.37 -24.80 -11.94
N THR A 518 7.15 -24.27 -12.09
CA THR A 518 6.38 -24.33 -13.34
C THR A 518 6.30 -22.98 -14.01
N GLU A 519 6.64 -22.94 -15.29
CA GLU A 519 6.47 -21.75 -16.12
C GLU A 519 5.01 -21.51 -16.48
N GLY A 520 4.58 -20.25 -16.44
CA GLY A 520 3.26 -19.82 -16.84
C GLY A 520 3.20 -18.33 -17.12
N THR A 521 1.99 -17.78 -17.03
CA THR A 521 1.77 -16.33 -17.12
C THR A 521 0.82 -15.84 -16.05
N ILE A 522 1.01 -14.58 -15.70
CA ILE A 522 0.26 -13.89 -14.65
C ILE A 522 -0.08 -12.48 -15.14
N SER A 523 -1.22 -11.93 -14.72
CA SER A 523 -1.66 -10.58 -15.11
C SER A 523 -2.03 -9.77 -13.89
N GLY A 524 -1.89 -8.45 -13.95
CA GLY A 524 -2.23 -7.54 -12.87
C GLY A 524 -1.41 -6.26 -12.95
N THR A 525 -1.92 -5.19 -12.34
CA THR A 525 -1.12 -4.00 -12.02
C THR A 525 0.03 -4.35 -11.08
N SER A 526 -0.10 -5.46 -10.33
CA SER A 526 0.95 -6.19 -9.64
C SER A 526 2.15 -6.61 -10.50
N ALA A 527 2.02 -6.77 -11.83
CA ALA A 527 3.18 -6.96 -12.71
C ALA A 527 3.80 -5.61 -13.14
N SER A 528 2.93 -4.63 -13.42
CA SER A 528 3.34 -3.33 -13.95
C SER A 528 4.07 -2.44 -12.91
N CYS A 529 3.69 -2.53 -11.63
CA CYS A 529 4.26 -1.76 -10.52
C CYS A 529 5.72 -2.13 -10.22
N PRO A 530 6.08 -3.41 -9.99
CA PRO A 530 7.48 -3.82 -9.82
C PRO A 530 8.32 -3.60 -11.09
N LEU A 531 7.75 -3.80 -12.29
CA LEU A 531 8.42 -3.48 -13.55
C LEU A 531 8.78 -1.99 -13.64
N SER A 532 7.82 -1.11 -13.35
CA SER A 532 8.05 0.34 -13.33
C SER A 532 9.07 0.72 -12.25
N SER A 533 8.99 0.11 -11.07
CA SER A 533 9.95 0.32 -9.98
C SER A 533 11.37 -0.04 -10.38
N GLY A 534 11.55 -1.15 -11.09
CA GLY A 534 12.85 -1.53 -11.65
C GLY A 534 13.36 -0.51 -12.67
N ILE A 535 12.51 0.00 -13.56
CA ILE A 535 12.89 1.03 -14.56
C ILE A 535 13.24 2.37 -13.89
N ILE A 536 12.45 2.84 -12.93
CA ILE A 536 12.76 4.04 -12.15
C ILE A 536 14.07 3.88 -11.37
N SER A 537 14.35 2.67 -10.88
CA SER A 537 15.63 2.37 -10.26
C SER A 537 16.80 2.51 -11.24
N LEU A 538 16.65 2.11 -12.51
CA LEU A 538 17.67 2.37 -13.55
C LEU A 538 17.86 3.87 -13.81
N VAL A 539 16.80 4.69 -13.73
CA VAL A 539 16.92 6.16 -13.85
C VAL A 539 17.69 6.74 -12.67
N ASN A 540 17.40 6.27 -11.45
CA ASN A 540 18.15 6.65 -10.25
C ASN A 540 19.62 6.23 -10.34
N ASP A 541 19.90 5.04 -10.89
CA ASP A 541 21.27 4.59 -11.14
C ASP A 541 22.02 5.58 -12.05
N ALA A 542 21.41 6.01 -13.16
CA ALA A 542 22.01 6.98 -14.07
C ALA A 542 22.27 8.34 -13.41
N LEU A 543 21.33 8.81 -12.58
CA LEU A 543 21.48 10.04 -11.79
C LEU A 543 22.65 9.92 -10.80
N ILE A 544 22.69 8.85 -10.02
CA ILE A 544 23.72 8.62 -9.01
C ILE A 544 25.10 8.47 -9.66
N ALA A 545 25.19 7.75 -10.78
CA ALA A 545 26.42 7.65 -11.58
C ALA A 545 26.88 9.01 -12.12
N SER A 546 25.95 9.95 -12.32
CA SER A 546 26.21 11.33 -12.72
C SER A 546 26.49 12.28 -11.56
N GLY A 547 26.60 11.78 -10.33
CA GLY A 547 26.79 12.59 -9.12
C GLY A 547 25.55 13.38 -8.68
N LYS A 548 24.35 12.95 -9.09
CA LYS A 548 23.07 13.57 -8.74
C LYS A 548 22.30 12.72 -7.72
N PRO A 549 21.43 13.33 -6.91
CA PRO A 549 20.53 12.60 -6.02
C PRO A 549 19.50 11.78 -6.83
N ALA A 550 18.94 10.75 -6.19
CA ALA A 550 17.79 10.02 -6.72
C ALA A 550 16.55 10.93 -6.84
N LEU A 551 15.60 10.53 -7.69
CA LEU A 551 14.38 11.31 -7.99
C LEU A 551 13.53 11.59 -6.75
N GLY A 552 13.48 10.67 -5.77
CA GLY A 552 12.64 10.79 -4.58
C GLY A 552 11.15 10.71 -4.90
N PHE A 553 10.32 11.52 -4.25
CA PHE A 553 8.89 11.56 -4.56
C PHE A 553 8.65 12.09 -6.00
N LEU A 554 8.17 11.20 -6.87
CA LEU A 554 8.20 11.41 -8.33
C LEU A 554 7.18 12.43 -8.82
N ASN A 555 5.99 12.49 -8.22
CA ASN A 555 4.83 13.11 -8.85
C ASN A 555 5.05 14.60 -9.21
N PRO A 556 5.64 15.46 -8.36
CA PRO A 556 5.91 16.84 -8.75
C PRO A 556 6.83 16.97 -9.97
N TRP A 557 7.89 16.15 -10.06
CA TRP A 557 8.75 16.10 -11.23
C TRP A 557 8.03 15.54 -12.46
N LEU A 558 7.30 14.43 -12.29
CA LEU A 558 6.54 13.74 -13.33
C LEU A 558 5.55 14.69 -14.02
N TYR A 559 4.63 15.27 -13.25
CA TYR A 559 3.56 16.13 -13.78
C TYR A 559 4.07 17.45 -14.36
N LYS A 560 5.26 17.91 -13.96
CA LYS A 560 5.85 19.16 -14.46
C LYS A 560 6.70 18.95 -15.71
N LYS A 561 7.52 17.90 -15.75
CA LYS A 561 8.54 17.68 -16.79
C LYS A 561 8.66 16.22 -17.22
N GLY A 562 8.62 15.28 -16.26
CA GLY A 562 8.91 13.87 -16.49
C GLY A 562 7.93 13.17 -17.43
N TYR A 563 6.69 13.65 -17.52
CA TYR A 563 5.64 13.07 -18.38
C TYR A 563 6.04 12.96 -19.86
N LYS A 564 6.97 13.80 -20.32
CA LYS A 564 7.50 13.76 -21.70
C LYS A 564 8.37 12.52 -21.98
N GLY A 565 8.80 11.82 -20.93
CA GLY A 565 9.54 10.57 -21.00
C GLY A 565 8.64 9.34 -20.99
N PHE A 566 7.34 9.50 -21.23
CA PHE A 566 6.38 8.40 -21.31
C PHE A 566 5.75 8.36 -22.71
N THR A 567 5.48 7.16 -23.18
CA THR A 567 4.70 6.87 -24.37
C THR A 567 3.22 6.98 -24.00
N ASP A 568 2.54 7.96 -24.58
CA ASP A 568 1.13 8.22 -24.34
C ASP A 568 0.24 7.07 -24.85
N ILE A 569 -0.67 6.60 -24.01
CA ILE A 569 -1.62 5.54 -24.34
C ILE A 569 -2.95 6.20 -24.68
N THR A 570 -3.46 5.90 -25.88
CA THR A 570 -4.63 6.62 -26.44
C THR A 570 -5.79 5.69 -26.75
N LYS A 571 -5.74 4.45 -26.26
CA LYS A 571 -6.73 3.41 -26.53
C LYS A 571 -7.13 2.66 -25.27
N GLY A 572 -8.44 2.42 -25.18
CA GLY A 572 -9.05 1.60 -24.15
C GLY A 572 -9.85 2.39 -23.13
N PHE A 573 -10.25 1.71 -22.06
CA PHE A 573 -11.15 2.22 -21.03
C PHE A 573 -10.84 1.55 -19.70
N SER A 574 -11.28 2.13 -18.59
CA SER A 574 -11.07 1.52 -17.28
C SER A 574 -11.94 0.30 -17.00
N TYR A 575 -13.11 0.16 -17.63
CA TYR A 575 -14.13 -0.87 -17.35
C TYR A 575 -14.51 -0.99 -15.85
N GLY A 576 -15.52 -1.80 -15.55
CA GLY A 576 -15.97 -2.05 -14.17
C GLY A 576 -17.30 -1.41 -13.83
N CYS A 577 -17.86 -1.83 -12.70
CA CYS A 577 -19.15 -1.39 -12.18
C CYS A 577 -20.31 -1.62 -13.16
N ASN A 578 -20.24 -2.60 -14.07
CA ASN A 578 -21.21 -2.75 -15.17
C ASN A 578 -21.24 -1.58 -16.16
N THR A 579 -20.12 -0.87 -16.28
CA THR A 579 -19.93 0.22 -17.24
C THR A 579 -18.64 -0.01 -18.03
N GLN A 580 -18.50 0.73 -19.12
CA GLN A 580 -17.23 0.82 -19.85
C GLN A 580 -16.18 1.62 -19.06
N GLY A 581 -16.60 2.44 -18.09
CA GLY A 581 -15.72 3.25 -17.27
C GLY A 581 -15.09 4.42 -18.03
N PHE A 582 -14.08 5.03 -17.43
CA PHE A 582 -13.41 6.22 -17.96
C PHE A 582 -12.69 5.90 -19.27
N PRO A 583 -12.81 6.77 -20.31
CA PRO A 583 -12.05 6.62 -21.55
C PRO A 583 -10.58 6.99 -21.36
N VAL A 584 -9.70 6.25 -22.02
CA VAL A 584 -8.30 6.63 -22.25
C VAL A 584 -8.27 7.78 -23.27
N THR A 585 -7.42 8.79 -23.06
CA THR A 585 -7.37 10.01 -23.88
C THR A 585 -5.94 10.49 -24.08
N GLU A 586 -5.67 11.33 -25.10
CA GLU A 586 -4.37 11.98 -25.24
C GLU A 586 -3.97 12.76 -23.98
N GLY A 587 -2.74 12.54 -23.52
CA GLY A 587 -2.20 13.13 -22.29
C GLY A 587 -2.47 12.28 -21.06
N TRP A 588 -2.78 12.93 -19.93
CA TRP A 588 -3.10 12.20 -18.71
C TRP A 588 -4.55 11.74 -18.70
N ASP A 589 -4.77 10.48 -18.33
CA ASP A 589 -6.10 9.92 -18.01
C ASP A 589 -6.06 9.03 -16.75
N PRO A 590 -7.21 8.77 -16.10
CA PRO A 590 -7.27 8.00 -14.86
C PRO A 590 -7.21 6.49 -15.11
N VAL A 591 -6.74 6.01 -16.26
CA VAL A 591 -6.61 4.56 -16.56
C VAL A 591 -5.15 4.19 -16.75
N THR A 592 -4.40 5.04 -17.45
CA THR A 592 -3.01 4.82 -17.82
C THR A 592 -2.05 5.92 -17.35
N GLY A 593 -2.56 6.97 -16.70
CA GLY A 593 -1.74 8.08 -16.26
C GLY A 593 -1.13 8.79 -17.45
N PHE A 594 0.18 9.07 -17.41
CA PHE A 594 0.93 9.57 -18.58
C PHE A 594 1.40 8.47 -19.54
N GLY A 595 1.01 7.22 -19.32
CA GLY A 595 1.38 6.08 -20.15
C GLY A 595 2.65 5.37 -19.70
N THR A 596 3.38 4.78 -20.64
CA THR A 596 4.43 3.78 -20.37
C THR A 596 5.85 4.32 -20.51
N PRO A 597 6.84 3.83 -19.74
CA PRO A 597 8.14 4.50 -19.66
C PRO A 597 8.97 4.39 -20.94
N ASN A 598 9.49 5.53 -21.41
CA ASN A 598 10.57 5.60 -22.40
C ASN A 598 11.87 5.89 -21.66
N PHE A 599 12.63 4.83 -21.33
CA PHE A 599 13.80 4.95 -20.45
C PHE A 599 14.84 5.99 -20.92
N PRO A 600 15.22 6.07 -22.21
CA PRO A 600 16.10 7.12 -22.68
C PRO A 600 15.59 8.54 -22.43
N GLU A 601 14.34 8.84 -22.74
CA GLU A 601 13.82 10.18 -22.49
C GLU A 601 13.70 10.47 -20.98
N LEU A 602 13.39 9.47 -20.14
CA LEU A 602 13.40 9.64 -18.67
C LEU A 602 14.79 10.03 -18.13
N VAL A 603 15.84 9.32 -18.55
CA VAL A 603 17.23 9.62 -18.14
C VAL A 603 17.67 11.01 -18.62
N LYS A 604 17.31 11.40 -19.85
CA LYS A 604 17.59 12.73 -20.38
C LYS A 604 16.83 13.83 -19.62
N LEU A 605 15.55 13.62 -19.33
CA LEU A 605 14.69 14.59 -18.64
C LEU A 605 15.04 14.74 -17.16
N SER A 606 15.49 13.66 -16.50
CA SER A 606 15.99 13.71 -15.12
C SER A 606 17.31 14.50 -15.02
N GLY A 607 18.00 14.67 -16.15
CA GLY A 607 19.25 15.41 -16.23
C GLY A 607 20.47 14.57 -15.85
N ALA A 608 20.35 13.24 -15.88
CA ALA A 608 21.49 12.35 -15.82
C ALA A 608 22.35 12.49 -17.09
N LYS A 609 23.67 12.31 -16.94
CA LYS A 609 24.61 12.22 -18.03
C LYS A 609 24.78 10.74 -18.37
N CYS A 610 24.35 10.35 -19.56
CA CYS A 610 24.53 8.99 -20.05
C CYS A 610 25.21 9.01 -21.41
N ASP A 611 26.12 8.06 -21.63
CA ASP A 611 26.65 7.75 -22.95
C ASP A 611 25.61 6.87 -23.64
N TRP A 612 24.92 7.47 -24.61
CA TRP A 612 23.78 6.89 -25.32
C TRP A 612 24.17 5.83 -26.34
#